data_AF-A0A6H0A0F2-F1
#
_entry.id   AF-A0A6H0A0F2-F1
#
_cell.length_a   1.000
_cell.length_b   1.000
_cell.length_c   1.000
_cell.angle_alpha   90.00
_cell.angle_beta   90.00
_cell.angle_gamma   90.00
#
_symmetry.space_group_name_H-M   'P 1'
#
loop_
_entity.id
_entity.type
_entity.pdbx_description
1 polymer ?
#
loop_
_entity_poly.entity_id
_entity_poly.type
_entity_poly.pdbx_seq_one_letter_code
_entity_poly.pdbx_strand_id
1 'polypeptide(L)'
;MSECSEFLKGGVFDTIIVNHELNINENLLEWLKKVDYHTFQEKVSGGLNIGFPIVTEGSPPIPIDIGIDFSEEDFNQWKIAVQEGKYRQFTENEKLQIIKKSASEVIVYGWLECLKFTNNGTGLICRVLSDIKASTILFKAQFIPHSPEDDKVPIVNDFIVTGASEVIGLKKGDEIPFAGVTATIKREGKNAVTISLNTDKGTYSETIPEIIDPPITPPEKPPEPKPLIISESEKQAAMSKLYRYAIDKWNERNNNLGPGGIVRVEELYVVEDYKVHFKILFHHVFVTVLHLRVTTDSYMEDTVDLANLDSLNNRDASVIIAPERLRPAKWELYVPLKEIAEIILKEVHNE
;
A
#
# COMPACT_ATOMS: atom_id res chain seq x y z
N MET A 1 -1.20 -12.41 13.50
CA MET A 1 -2.27 -13.29 12.95
C MET A 1 -1.73 -14.39 12.05
N SER A 2 -0.60 -14.19 11.35
CA SER A 2 0.01 -15.21 10.46
C SER A 2 0.51 -16.47 11.18
N GLU A 3 0.92 -16.39 12.45
CA GLU A 3 1.43 -17.57 13.18
C GLU A 3 0.33 -18.60 13.47
N CYS A 4 -0.90 -18.16 13.76
CA CYS A 4 -2.00 -19.09 14.05
C CYS A 4 -2.50 -19.82 12.80
N SER A 5 -2.33 -19.26 11.59
CA SER A 5 -2.77 -19.94 10.37
C SER A 5 -2.05 -21.27 10.11
N GLU A 6 -0.90 -21.53 10.75
CA GLU A 6 -0.24 -22.84 10.68
C GLU A 6 -1.11 -23.99 11.21
N PHE A 7 -1.97 -23.75 12.21
CA PHE A 7 -2.86 -24.79 12.73
C PHE A 7 -3.88 -25.27 11.70
N LEU A 8 -4.21 -24.42 10.72
CA LEU A 8 -5.18 -24.76 9.68
C LEU A 8 -4.60 -25.72 8.63
N LYS A 9 -3.28 -25.93 8.62
CA LYS A 9 -2.57 -26.91 7.78
C LYS A 9 -2.73 -28.38 8.25
N GLY A 10 -3.87 -28.72 8.82
CA GLY A 10 -4.18 -30.10 9.26
C GLY A 10 -5.22 -30.80 8.38
N GLY A 11 -5.58 -30.23 7.23
CA GLY A 11 -6.77 -30.64 6.48
C GLY A 11 -6.91 -29.92 5.15
N VAL A 12 -8.14 -29.53 4.78
CA VAL A 12 -8.44 -29.01 3.43
C VAL A 12 -7.67 -27.71 3.08
N PHE A 13 -7.19 -26.98 4.09
CA PHE A 13 -6.42 -25.74 3.90
C PHE A 13 -4.92 -25.95 3.60
N ASP A 14 -4.39 -27.17 3.66
CA ASP A 14 -2.98 -27.47 3.35
C ASP A 14 -2.56 -26.98 1.97
N THR A 15 -3.46 -27.14 1.01
CA THR A 15 -3.25 -26.72 -0.38
C THR A 15 -3.69 -25.29 -0.67
N ILE A 16 -4.33 -24.64 0.30
CA ILE A 16 -4.93 -23.30 0.18
C ILE A 16 -3.98 -22.23 0.76
N ILE A 17 -3.26 -22.54 1.85
CA ILE A 17 -2.31 -21.63 2.49
C ILE A 17 -0.95 -21.75 1.78
N VAL A 18 -0.81 -21.03 0.67
CA VAL A 18 0.37 -21.10 -0.21
C VAL A 18 1.42 -20.03 0.14
N ASN A 19 1.01 -18.90 0.72
CA ASN A 19 1.90 -17.79 1.09
C ASN A 19 1.69 -17.37 2.56
N HIS A 20 2.72 -17.49 3.38
CA HIS A 20 2.69 -17.16 4.81
C HIS A 20 2.61 -15.65 5.11
N GLU A 21 2.91 -14.81 4.14
CA GLU A 21 2.79 -13.36 4.25
C GLU A 21 1.35 -12.88 4.04
N LEU A 22 0.52 -13.71 3.40
CA LEU A 22 -0.88 -13.42 3.12
C LEU A 22 -1.78 -13.93 4.25
N ASN A 23 -2.86 -13.21 4.52
CA ASN A 23 -3.88 -13.71 5.43
C ASN A 23 -4.70 -14.85 4.78
N ILE A 24 -5.51 -15.56 5.56
CA ILE A 24 -6.24 -16.74 5.05
C ILE A 24 -7.15 -16.42 3.85
N ASN A 25 -7.69 -15.20 3.75
CA ASN A 25 -8.58 -14.81 2.66
C ASN A 25 -7.82 -14.57 1.38
N GLU A 26 -6.68 -13.90 1.51
CA GLU A 26 -5.80 -13.63 0.38
C GLU A 26 -5.25 -14.97 -0.14
N ASN A 27 -4.83 -15.87 0.75
CA ASN A 27 -4.45 -17.22 0.38
C ASN A 27 -5.59 -17.99 -0.29
N LEU A 28 -6.78 -17.97 0.29
CA LEU A 28 -7.97 -18.63 -0.28
C LEU A 28 -8.31 -18.07 -1.66
N LEU A 29 -8.34 -16.75 -1.80
CA LEU A 29 -8.63 -16.07 -3.06
C LEU A 29 -7.56 -16.34 -4.12
N GLU A 30 -6.28 -16.30 -3.74
CA GLU A 30 -5.16 -16.60 -4.64
C GLU A 30 -5.14 -18.04 -5.09
N TRP A 31 -5.43 -18.99 -4.19
CA TRP A 31 -5.61 -20.39 -4.53
C TRP A 31 -6.76 -20.55 -5.54
N LEU A 32 -7.89 -19.93 -5.26
CA LEU A 32 -9.08 -19.98 -6.10
C LEU A 32 -8.91 -19.37 -7.50
N LYS A 33 -8.12 -18.30 -7.62
CA LYS A 33 -7.78 -17.72 -8.94
C LYS A 33 -7.01 -18.72 -9.82
N LYS A 34 -6.31 -19.67 -9.21
CA LYS A 34 -5.39 -20.59 -9.90
C LYS A 34 -5.98 -21.98 -10.09
N VAL A 35 -6.76 -22.47 -9.12
CA VAL A 35 -7.33 -23.82 -9.13
C VAL A 35 -8.25 -24.06 -10.34
N ASP A 36 -8.17 -25.25 -10.93
CA ASP A 36 -9.11 -25.71 -11.95
C ASP A 36 -10.35 -26.35 -11.30
N TYR A 37 -11.41 -26.54 -12.08
CA TYR A 37 -12.69 -27.05 -11.59
C TYR A 37 -12.60 -28.44 -10.95
N HIS A 38 -11.80 -29.35 -11.53
CA HIS A 38 -11.69 -30.71 -11.01
C HIS A 38 -10.99 -30.72 -9.65
N THR A 39 -9.86 -30.03 -9.54
CA THR A 39 -9.15 -29.87 -8.27
C THR A 39 -10.02 -29.16 -7.23
N PHE A 40 -10.82 -28.18 -7.65
CA PHE A 40 -11.79 -27.52 -6.77
C PHE A 40 -12.83 -28.52 -6.22
N GLN A 41 -13.46 -29.32 -7.10
CA GLN A 41 -14.45 -30.34 -6.72
C GLN A 41 -13.88 -31.43 -5.82
N GLU A 42 -12.62 -31.84 -6.03
CA GLU A 42 -11.94 -32.77 -5.12
C GLU A 42 -11.83 -32.20 -3.71
N LYS A 43 -11.53 -30.90 -3.57
CA LYS A 43 -11.45 -30.24 -2.26
C LYS A 43 -12.81 -30.07 -1.62
N VAL A 44 -13.84 -29.73 -2.39
CA VAL A 44 -15.23 -29.68 -1.90
C VAL A 44 -15.66 -31.05 -1.39
N SER A 45 -15.38 -32.11 -2.15
CA SER A 45 -15.62 -33.50 -1.74
C SER A 45 -14.82 -33.89 -0.50
N GLY A 46 -13.62 -33.31 -0.34
CA GLY A 46 -12.77 -33.42 0.85
C GLY A 46 -13.22 -32.57 2.04
N GLY A 47 -14.37 -31.91 1.96
CA GLY A 47 -14.98 -31.14 3.06
C GLY A 47 -14.81 -29.62 2.96
N LEU A 48 -14.17 -29.08 1.91
CA LEU A 48 -14.11 -27.64 1.70
C LEU A 48 -15.52 -27.09 1.44
N ASN A 49 -15.96 -26.13 2.25
CA ASN A 49 -17.25 -25.47 2.07
C ASN A 49 -17.05 -23.96 2.08
N ILE A 50 -17.31 -23.31 0.94
CA ILE A 50 -17.11 -21.88 0.79
C ILE A 50 -18.35 -21.25 0.17
N GLY A 51 -18.91 -20.21 0.80
CA GLY A 51 -19.99 -19.42 0.20
C GLY A 51 -19.47 -18.07 -0.28
N PHE A 52 -19.47 -17.80 -1.59
CA PHE A 52 -19.03 -16.51 -2.12
C PHE A 52 -20.18 -15.63 -2.61
N PRO A 53 -20.25 -14.37 -2.15
CA PRO A 53 -21.13 -13.34 -2.70
C PRO A 53 -20.52 -12.69 -3.96
N ILE A 54 -21.15 -12.87 -5.13
CA ILE A 54 -20.80 -12.08 -6.33
C ILE A 54 -21.57 -10.77 -6.32
N VAL A 55 -20.90 -9.66 -6.58
CA VAL A 55 -21.54 -8.35 -6.76
C VAL A 55 -21.95 -8.20 -8.22
N THR A 56 -23.24 -8.04 -8.48
CA THR A 56 -23.78 -7.75 -9.81
C THR A 56 -24.24 -6.29 -9.87
N GLU A 57 -24.00 -5.60 -10.99
CA GLU A 57 -24.40 -4.20 -11.13
C GLU A 57 -25.93 -4.07 -11.02
N GLY A 58 -26.39 -3.25 -10.06
CA GLY A 58 -27.80 -2.96 -9.85
C GLY A 58 -28.61 -4.03 -9.11
N SER A 59 -27.97 -5.09 -8.58
CA SER A 59 -28.64 -6.12 -7.77
C SER A 59 -27.88 -6.42 -6.47
N PRO A 60 -28.58 -6.83 -5.39
CA PRO A 60 -27.91 -7.25 -4.15
C PRO A 60 -26.99 -8.45 -4.42
N PRO A 61 -25.87 -8.58 -3.67
CA PRO A 61 -24.93 -9.67 -3.89
C PRO A 61 -25.65 -11.02 -3.82
N ILE A 62 -25.46 -11.85 -4.84
CA ILE A 62 -26.07 -13.18 -4.88
C ILE A 62 -25.14 -14.09 -4.04
N PRO A 63 -25.62 -14.66 -2.92
CA PRO A 63 -24.84 -15.62 -2.18
C PRO A 63 -24.78 -16.90 -3.00
N ILE A 64 -23.60 -17.22 -3.51
CA ILE A 64 -23.32 -18.51 -4.12
C ILE A 64 -22.79 -19.40 -3.00
N ASP A 65 -23.61 -20.32 -2.50
CA ASP A 65 -23.13 -21.38 -1.63
C ASP A 65 -22.39 -22.38 -2.53
N ILE A 66 -21.05 -22.31 -2.54
CA ILE A 66 -20.23 -23.16 -3.40
C ILE A 66 -20.10 -24.52 -2.70
N GLY A 67 -21.13 -25.34 -2.90
CA GLY A 67 -21.25 -26.69 -2.36
C GLY A 67 -21.10 -27.77 -3.44
N ILE A 68 -21.66 -28.95 -3.14
CA ILE A 68 -21.54 -30.18 -3.95
C ILE A 68 -22.18 -30.03 -5.34
N ASP A 69 -23.20 -29.18 -5.48
CA ASP A 69 -23.98 -29.02 -6.72
C ASP A 69 -23.47 -27.89 -7.62
N PHE A 70 -22.25 -27.38 -7.38
CA PHE A 70 -21.70 -26.26 -8.13
C PHE A 70 -21.15 -26.70 -9.50
N SER A 71 -21.79 -26.27 -10.59
CA SER A 71 -21.42 -26.70 -11.94
C SER A 71 -20.09 -26.10 -12.41
N GLU A 72 -19.47 -26.71 -13.43
CA GLU A 72 -18.25 -26.19 -14.05
C GLU A 72 -18.47 -24.81 -14.69
N GLU A 73 -19.67 -24.60 -15.25
CA GLU A 73 -20.03 -23.32 -15.84
C GLU A 73 -20.14 -22.23 -14.76
N ASP A 74 -20.81 -22.52 -13.64
CA ASP A 74 -20.91 -21.60 -12.51
C ASP A 74 -19.53 -21.29 -11.91
N PHE A 75 -18.66 -22.30 -11.81
CA PHE A 75 -17.28 -22.11 -11.36
C PHE A 75 -16.48 -21.19 -12.28
N ASN A 76 -16.59 -21.37 -13.59
CA ASN A 76 -15.88 -20.54 -14.55
C ASN A 76 -16.41 -19.11 -14.56
N GLN A 77 -17.72 -18.90 -14.51
CA GLN A 77 -18.32 -17.56 -14.40
C GLN A 77 -17.87 -16.86 -13.12
N TRP A 78 -17.87 -17.57 -12.01
CA TRP A 78 -17.38 -17.05 -10.74
C TRP A 78 -15.89 -16.70 -10.79
N LYS A 79 -15.05 -17.56 -11.38
CA LYS A 79 -13.61 -17.32 -11.52
C LYS A 79 -13.32 -16.05 -12.33
N ILE A 80 -14.10 -15.80 -13.38
CA ILE A 80 -14.06 -14.56 -14.16
C ILE A 80 -14.41 -13.36 -13.27
N ALA A 81 -15.51 -13.42 -12.52
CA ALA A 81 -15.91 -12.33 -11.61
C ALA A 81 -14.83 -12.01 -10.57
N VAL A 82 -14.15 -13.02 -10.02
CA VAL A 82 -13.02 -12.82 -9.10
C VAL A 82 -11.83 -12.15 -9.78
N GLN A 83 -11.48 -12.57 -11.00
CA GLN A 83 -10.39 -11.98 -11.78
C GLN A 83 -10.67 -10.52 -12.17
N GLU A 84 -11.93 -10.18 -12.43
CA GLU A 84 -12.38 -8.81 -12.71
C GLU A 84 -12.53 -7.94 -11.45
N GLY A 85 -12.28 -8.49 -10.25
CA GLY A 85 -12.45 -7.76 -9.00
C GLY A 85 -13.90 -7.55 -8.57
N LYS A 86 -14.86 -8.26 -9.19
CA LYS A 86 -16.32 -8.15 -8.95
C LYS A 86 -16.79 -9.08 -7.82
N TYR A 87 -16.04 -9.14 -6.74
CA TYR A 87 -16.36 -9.90 -5.54
C TYR A 87 -16.32 -8.99 -4.32
N ARG A 88 -17.12 -9.29 -3.28
CA ARG A 88 -16.88 -8.67 -1.97
C ARG A 88 -15.92 -9.54 -1.16
N GLN A 89 -15.11 -8.89 -0.33
CA GLN A 89 -14.31 -9.62 0.66
C GLN A 89 -15.22 -10.34 1.65
N PHE A 90 -14.75 -11.48 2.15
CA PHE A 90 -15.41 -12.18 3.24
C PHE A 90 -15.50 -11.31 4.47
N THR A 91 -16.69 -11.26 5.06
CA THR A 91 -16.82 -10.87 6.45
C THR A 91 -16.12 -11.90 7.31
N GLU A 92 -15.67 -11.50 8.47
CA GLU A 92 -14.86 -12.38 9.29
C GLU A 92 -15.67 -13.48 9.98
N ASN A 93 -16.98 -13.26 10.14
CA ASN A 93 -17.89 -14.33 10.55
C ASN A 93 -17.96 -15.41 9.46
N GLU A 94 -18.03 -15.03 8.18
CA GLU A 94 -17.96 -15.98 7.07
C GLU A 94 -16.65 -16.75 7.05
N LYS A 95 -15.52 -16.08 7.37
CA LYS A 95 -14.22 -16.76 7.49
C LYS A 95 -14.24 -17.82 8.57
N LEU A 96 -14.76 -17.47 9.75
CA LEU A 96 -14.91 -18.43 10.84
C LEU A 96 -15.81 -19.60 10.42
N GLN A 97 -16.91 -19.34 9.72
CA GLN A 97 -17.80 -20.40 9.21
C GLN A 97 -17.11 -21.28 8.18
N ILE A 98 -16.35 -20.69 7.25
CA ILE A 98 -15.54 -21.45 6.27
C ILE A 98 -14.54 -22.34 6.99
N ILE A 99 -13.82 -21.81 7.98
CA ILE A 99 -12.87 -22.58 8.80
C ILE A 99 -13.58 -23.70 9.56
N LYS A 100 -14.70 -23.40 10.24
CA LYS A 100 -15.49 -24.39 11.00
C LYS A 100 -16.04 -25.50 10.12
N LYS A 101 -16.52 -25.18 8.92
CA LYS A 101 -17.07 -26.16 7.99
C LYS A 101 -15.99 -26.97 7.26
N SER A 102 -14.80 -26.40 7.07
CA SER A 102 -13.76 -26.95 6.20
C SER A 102 -12.59 -27.62 6.94
N ALA A 103 -12.55 -27.53 8.27
CA ALA A 103 -11.54 -28.16 9.10
C ALA A 103 -12.19 -29.02 10.19
N SER A 104 -11.45 -30.01 10.69
CA SER A 104 -11.91 -30.81 11.83
C SER A 104 -12.01 -29.96 13.08
N GLU A 105 -12.90 -30.34 14.01
CA GLU A 105 -13.11 -29.64 15.27
C GLU A 105 -11.79 -29.43 16.04
N VAL A 106 -10.89 -30.43 16.03
CA VAL A 106 -9.57 -30.36 16.68
C VAL A 106 -8.69 -29.26 16.08
N ILE A 107 -8.70 -29.09 14.75
CA ILE A 107 -7.94 -28.05 14.06
C ILE A 107 -8.51 -26.67 14.38
N VAL A 108 -9.84 -26.53 14.31
CA VAL A 108 -10.54 -25.29 14.64
C VAL A 108 -10.24 -24.90 16.09
N TYR A 109 -10.28 -25.86 17.01
CA TYR A 109 -9.95 -25.65 18.41
C TYR A 109 -8.49 -25.21 18.60
N GLY A 110 -7.52 -25.90 17.99
CA GLY A 110 -6.11 -25.51 18.05
C GLY A 110 -5.84 -24.11 17.50
N TRP A 111 -6.49 -23.75 16.40
CA TRP A 111 -6.43 -22.41 15.83
C TRP A 111 -7.03 -21.36 16.77
N LEU A 112 -8.20 -21.62 17.35
CA LEU A 112 -8.83 -20.74 18.34
C LEU A 112 -7.96 -20.59 19.60
N GLU A 113 -7.36 -21.66 20.11
CA GLU A 113 -6.42 -21.61 21.24
C GLU A 113 -5.20 -20.76 20.94
N CYS A 114 -4.63 -20.87 19.74
CA CYS A 114 -3.55 -19.97 19.31
C CYS A 114 -3.99 -18.50 19.30
N LEU A 115 -5.21 -18.23 18.83
CA LEU A 115 -5.78 -16.88 18.84
C LEU A 115 -6.02 -16.36 20.25
N LYS A 116 -6.48 -17.21 21.18
CA LYS A 116 -6.61 -16.87 22.61
C LYS A 116 -5.26 -16.50 23.20
N PHE A 117 -4.22 -17.30 22.91
CA PHE A 117 -2.86 -17.06 23.38
C PHE A 117 -2.29 -15.74 22.86
N THR A 118 -2.38 -15.51 21.54
CA THR A 118 -1.87 -14.29 20.91
C THR A 118 -2.65 -13.02 21.29
N ASN A 119 -3.91 -13.16 21.73
CA ASN A 119 -4.75 -12.04 22.13
C ASN A 119 -4.93 -11.86 23.64
N ASN A 120 -4.23 -12.65 24.46
CA ASN A 120 -4.33 -12.65 25.93
C ASN A 120 -5.75 -12.90 26.47
N GLY A 121 -6.56 -13.78 25.85
CA GLY A 121 -7.80 -14.25 26.45
C GLY A 121 -8.93 -14.64 25.49
N THR A 122 -10.08 -15.00 26.09
CA THR A 122 -11.38 -15.22 25.45
C THR A 122 -12.36 -14.10 25.80
N GLY A 123 -13.48 -14.04 25.08
CA GLY A 123 -14.55 -13.09 25.30
C GLY A 123 -14.42 -11.82 24.47
N LEU A 124 -15.00 -10.73 24.97
CA LEU A 124 -14.97 -9.42 24.34
C LEU A 124 -13.59 -8.78 24.56
N ILE A 125 -12.89 -8.52 23.47
CA ILE A 125 -11.56 -7.89 23.43
C ILE A 125 -11.72 -6.56 22.71
N CYS A 126 -11.43 -5.48 23.42
CA CYS A 126 -11.46 -4.13 22.86
C CYS A 126 -10.06 -3.53 22.89
N ARG A 127 -9.69 -2.80 21.84
CA ARG A 127 -8.39 -2.14 21.72
C ARG A 127 -8.54 -0.81 20.99
N VAL A 128 -7.80 0.19 21.44
CA VAL A 128 -7.55 1.42 20.68
C VAL A 128 -6.30 1.20 19.84
N LEU A 129 -6.45 1.21 18.52
CA LEU A 129 -5.39 0.79 17.58
C LEU A 129 -4.41 1.90 17.23
N SER A 130 -4.81 3.17 17.34
CA SER A 130 -3.93 4.33 17.18
C SER A 130 -4.73 5.62 17.23
N ASP A 131 -4.02 6.71 17.55
CA ASP A 131 -4.41 8.07 17.19
C ASP A 131 -3.59 8.51 15.96
N ILE A 132 -4.01 8.09 14.76
CA ILE A 132 -3.21 8.20 13.51
C ILE A 132 -2.87 9.67 13.17
N LYS A 133 -3.64 10.63 13.72
CA LYS A 133 -3.49 12.07 13.44
C LYS A 133 -3.83 12.97 14.64
N ALA A 134 -3.50 12.56 15.88
CA ALA A 134 -3.84 13.27 17.11
C ALA A 134 -5.32 13.76 17.17
N SER A 135 -6.24 13.12 16.46
CA SER A 135 -7.61 13.61 16.26
C SER A 135 -8.54 12.53 15.74
N THR A 136 -7.99 11.41 15.25
CA THR A 136 -8.76 10.26 14.79
C THR A 136 -8.30 9.03 15.56
N ILE A 137 -9.22 8.51 16.37
CA ILE A 137 -9.05 7.32 17.18
C ILE A 137 -9.72 6.15 16.45
N LEU A 138 -8.98 5.06 16.27
CA LEU A 138 -9.54 3.80 15.81
C LEU A 138 -9.80 2.88 16.99
N PHE A 139 -11.07 2.60 17.25
CA PHE A 139 -11.51 1.66 18.28
C PHE A 139 -11.92 0.35 17.62
N LYS A 140 -11.35 -0.78 18.06
CA LYS A 140 -11.70 -2.10 17.57
C LYS A 140 -12.24 -2.96 18.71
N ALA A 141 -13.44 -3.52 18.54
CA ALA A 141 -14.02 -4.51 19.43
C ALA A 141 -14.12 -5.85 18.71
N GLN A 142 -13.67 -6.94 19.34
CA GLN A 142 -13.57 -8.28 18.78
C GLN A 142 -14.09 -9.30 19.79
N PHE A 143 -14.71 -10.39 19.35
CA PHE A 143 -15.15 -11.46 20.25
C PHE A 143 -14.45 -12.79 19.96
N ILE A 144 -13.70 -13.33 20.91
CA ILE A 144 -13.10 -14.66 20.79
C ILE A 144 -13.95 -15.65 21.59
N PRO A 145 -14.68 -16.57 20.95
CA PRO A 145 -15.52 -17.52 21.69
C PRO A 145 -14.67 -18.48 22.53
N HIS A 146 -15.20 -18.94 23.65
CA HIS A 146 -14.62 -20.00 24.48
C HIS A 146 -14.68 -21.33 23.76
N SER A 147 -15.81 -21.60 23.08
CA SER A 147 -16.08 -22.82 22.33
C SER A 147 -16.63 -22.50 20.93
N PRO A 148 -16.29 -23.27 19.89
CA PRO A 148 -16.85 -23.11 18.55
C PRO A 148 -18.39 -23.19 18.49
N GLU A 149 -19.03 -23.96 19.37
CA GLU A 149 -20.43 -24.36 19.20
C GLU A 149 -21.42 -23.54 20.05
N ASP A 150 -20.99 -22.99 21.19
CA ASP A 150 -21.91 -22.49 22.22
C ASP A 150 -21.96 -20.96 22.36
N ASP A 151 -20.97 -20.24 21.83
CA ASP A 151 -20.86 -18.81 22.07
C ASP A 151 -21.50 -17.98 20.94
N LYS A 152 -22.76 -17.57 21.17
CA LYS A 152 -23.39 -16.49 20.40
C LYS A 152 -22.55 -15.22 20.45
N VAL A 153 -22.44 -14.54 19.31
CA VAL A 153 -21.73 -13.26 19.19
C VAL A 153 -22.37 -12.20 20.10
N PRO A 154 -21.57 -11.34 20.77
CA PRO A 154 -22.10 -10.26 21.59
C PRO A 154 -22.94 -9.30 20.76
N ILE A 155 -24.03 -8.82 21.34
CA ILE A 155 -24.88 -7.76 20.78
C ILE A 155 -24.59 -6.47 21.53
N VAL A 156 -24.36 -5.38 20.81
CA VAL A 156 -24.14 -4.05 21.37
C VAL A 156 -25.43 -3.55 21.99
N ASN A 157 -25.45 -3.46 23.32
CA ASN A 157 -26.54 -2.82 24.06
C ASN A 157 -26.44 -1.30 23.97
N ASP A 158 -25.22 -0.78 24.06
CA ASP A 158 -24.93 0.64 23.98
C ASP A 158 -23.47 0.91 23.58
N PHE A 159 -23.24 2.00 22.86
CA PHE A 159 -21.90 2.45 22.48
C PHE A 159 -21.84 3.97 22.61
N ILE A 160 -21.26 4.43 23.72
CA ILE A 160 -21.19 5.84 24.09
C ILE A 160 -19.75 6.32 23.96
N VAL A 161 -19.57 7.44 23.28
CA VAL A 161 -18.28 8.13 23.19
C VAL A 161 -18.46 9.59 23.60
N THR A 162 -17.71 10.04 24.60
CA THR A 162 -17.69 11.45 25.05
C THR A 162 -16.37 12.10 24.70
N GLY A 163 -16.38 13.41 24.40
CA GLY A 163 -15.20 14.15 23.93
C GLY A 163 -14.89 13.94 22.44
N ALA A 164 -15.85 13.39 21.68
CA ALA A 164 -15.76 13.20 20.24
C ALA A 164 -16.79 14.05 19.50
N SER A 165 -16.39 14.59 18.36
CA SER A 165 -17.23 15.35 17.43
C SER A 165 -18.01 14.46 16.47
N GLU A 166 -17.49 13.27 16.20
CA GLU A 166 -18.06 12.33 15.23
C GLU A 166 -17.68 10.89 15.60
N VAL A 167 -18.64 9.97 15.42
CA VAL A 167 -18.45 8.53 15.62
C VAL A 167 -19.10 7.80 14.46
N ILE A 168 -18.30 7.03 13.72
CA ILE A 168 -18.75 6.24 12.56
C ILE A 168 -18.47 4.76 12.84
N GLY A 169 -19.47 3.90 12.61
CA GLY A 169 -19.35 2.45 12.72
C GLY A 169 -20.34 1.88 13.71
N LEU A 170 -19.83 1.35 14.81
CA LEU A 170 -20.57 0.57 15.81
C LEU A 170 -21.81 1.31 16.36
N LYS A 171 -22.95 0.63 16.42
CA LYS A 171 -24.21 1.13 16.97
C LYS A 171 -24.94 0.08 17.79
N LYS A 172 -25.93 0.52 18.57
CA LYS A 172 -26.83 -0.37 19.30
C LYS A 172 -27.50 -1.38 18.38
N GLY A 173 -27.49 -2.64 18.79
CA GLY A 173 -28.02 -3.78 18.04
C GLY A 173 -27.03 -4.44 17.10
N ASP A 174 -25.84 -3.87 16.89
CA ASP A 174 -24.80 -4.51 16.08
C ASP A 174 -24.26 -5.77 16.79
N GLU A 175 -23.86 -6.76 16.00
CA GLU A 175 -23.13 -7.92 16.48
C GLU A 175 -21.62 -7.63 16.48
N ILE A 176 -20.90 -8.17 17.46
CA ILE A 176 -19.44 -8.12 17.53
C ILE A 176 -18.88 -9.46 17.07
N PRO A 177 -18.45 -9.59 15.80
CA PRO A 177 -18.05 -10.86 15.25
C PRO A 177 -16.63 -11.25 15.69
N PHE A 178 -16.23 -12.46 15.29
CA PHE A 178 -14.95 -13.03 15.65
C PHE A 178 -13.73 -12.19 15.30
N ALA A 179 -13.71 -11.46 14.18
CA ALA A 179 -12.58 -10.56 13.91
C ALA A 179 -12.82 -9.10 14.29
N GLY A 180 -13.99 -8.86 14.86
CA GLY A 180 -14.36 -7.58 15.37
C GLY A 180 -14.86 -6.58 14.35
N VAL A 181 -15.18 -5.43 14.90
CA VAL A 181 -15.78 -4.26 14.28
C VAL A 181 -14.95 -3.06 14.70
N THR A 182 -14.73 -2.16 13.75
CA THR A 182 -13.95 -0.94 13.98
C THR A 182 -14.89 0.25 13.95
N ALA A 183 -14.80 1.10 14.98
CA ALA A 183 -15.38 2.43 14.99
C ALA A 183 -14.28 3.47 14.78
N THR A 184 -14.58 4.45 13.91
CA THR A 184 -13.74 5.63 13.70
C THR A 184 -14.31 6.75 14.54
N ILE A 185 -13.49 7.29 15.44
CA ILE A 185 -13.88 8.33 16.39
C ILE A 185 -13.05 9.58 16.10
N LYS A 186 -13.70 10.70 15.84
CA LYS A 186 -13.04 11.99 15.65
C LYS A 186 -13.10 12.81 16.93
N ARG A 187 -11.96 13.08 17.54
CA ARG A 187 -11.84 13.84 18.80
C ARG A 187 -12.38 15.27 18.62
N GLU A 188 -13.06 15.78 19.63
CA GLU A 188 -13.45 17.18 19.71
C GLU A 188 -12.31 18.01 20.33
N GLY A 189 -11.55 18.71 19.47
CA GLY A 189 -10.40 19.50 19.90
C GLY A 189 -9.30 18.63 20.52
N LYS A 190 -8.86 19.01 21.72
CA LYS A 190 -7.80 18.30 22.48
C LYS A 190 -8.32 17.54 23.68
N ASN A 191 -9.63 17.59 23.95
CA ASN A 191 -10.24 17.00 25.14
C ASN A 191 -9.97 15.50 25.24
N ALA A 192 -9.94 14.97 26.47
CA ALA A 192 -9.92 13.53 26.69
C ALA A 192 -11.14 12.87 26.06
N VAL A 193 -10.97 11.65 25.55
CA VAL A 193 -12.05 10.87 24.91
C VAL A 193 -12.32 9.64 25.76
N THR A 194 -13.55 9.46 26.22
CA THR A 194 -13.97 8.24 26.92
C THR A 194 -14.83 7.41 25.99
N ILE A 195 -14.45 6.15 25.80
CA ILE A 195 -15.15 5.16 24.99
C ILE A 195 -15.76 4.14 25.94
N SER A 196 -17.08 3.95 25.87
CA SER A 196 -17.80 2.94 26.63
C SER A 196 -18.60 2.05 25.68
N LEU A 197 -18.33 0.75 25.75
CA LEU A 197 -19.04 -0.27 25.00
C LEU A 197 -19.72 -1.23 25.97
N ASN A 198 -21.04 -1.32 25.88
CA ASN A 198 -21.85 -2.26 26.65
C ASN A 198 -22.45 -3.31 25.72
N THR A 199 -22.28 -4.58 26.05
CA THR A 199 -22.81 -5.72 25.32
C THR A 199 -23.54 -6.66 26.26
N ASP A 200 -24.32 -7.60 25.73
CA ASP A 200 -24.92 -8.69 26.50
C ASP A 200 -23.88 -9.69 27.07
N LYS A 201 -22.61 -9.58 26.67
CA LYS A 201 -21.48 -10.41 27.13
C LYS A 201 -20.45 -9.66 27.97
N GLY A 202 -20.72 -8.39 28.32
CA GLY A 202 -19.84 -7.60 29.19
C GLY A 202 -19.68 -6.15 28.74
N THR A 203 -18.88 -5.41 29.52
CA THR A 203 -18.67 -3.97 29.33
C THR A 203 -17.19 -3.65 29.19
N TYR A 204 -16.87 -2.73 28.30
CA TYR A 204 -15.54 -2.13 28.14
C TYR A 204 -15.62 -0.62 28.35
N SER A 205 -14.63 -0.06 29.03
CA SER A 205 -14.50 1.39 29.18
C SER A 205 -13.03 1.78 29.19
N GLU A 206 -12.66 2.75 28.35
CA GLU A 206 -11.31 3.28 28.29
C GLU A 206 -11.37 4.81 28.12
N THR A 207 -10.46 5.51 28.77
CA THR A 207 -10.30 6.96 28.59
C THR A 207 -8.94 7.24 27.96
N ILE A 208 -8.98 7.82 26.78
CA ILE A 208 -7.82 8.29 26.05
C ILE A 208 -7.53 9.72 26.55
N PRO A 209 -6.31 9.99 27.04
CA PRO A 209 -5.98 11.27 27.64
C PRO A 209 -6.10 12.42 26.64
N GLU A 210 -6.26 13.63 27.16
CA GLU A 210 -6.20 14.86 26.37
C GLU A 210 -4.86 15.01 25.66
N ILE A 211 -4.87 15.73 24.53
CA ILE A 211 -3.65 16.03 23.80
C ILE A 211 -3.03 17.27 24.43
N ILE A 212 -1.98 17.03 25.19
CA ILE A 212 -1.14 18.08 25.74
C ILE A 212 -0.22 18.52 24.61
N ASP A 213 -0.31 19.79 24.20
CA ASP A 213 0.68 20.35 23.29
C ASP A 213 2.06 20.15 23.92
N PRO A 214 3.06 19.71 23.15
CA PRO A 214 4.42 19.70 23.66
C PRO A 214 4.72 21.10 24.21
N PRO A 215 5.34 21.22 25.41
CA PRO A 215 5.68 22.51 25.97
C PRO A 215 6.39 23.31 24.88
N ILE A 216 5.93 24.54 24.64
CA ILE A 216 6.53 25.43 23.64
C ILE A 216 7.94 25.71 24.13
N THR A 217 8.89 24.87 23.73
CA THR A 217 10.30 25.18 23.85
C THR A 217 10.49 26.41 22.96
N PRO A 218 11.07 27.52 23.46
CA PRO A 218 11.52 28.60 22.59
C PRO A 218 12.29 27.94 21.45
N PRO A 219 12.02 28.27 20.17
CA PRO A 219 12.64 27.59 19.06
C PRO A 219 14.15 27.69 19.27
N GLU A 220 14.75 26.56 19.61
CA GLU A 220 16.18 26.39 19.54
C GLU A 220 16.50 26.76 18.10
N LYS A 221 17.31 27.82 17.91
CA LYS A 221 17.70 28.29 16.57
C LYS A 221 18.03 27.03 15.79
N PRO A 222 17.29 26.70 14.71
CA PRO A 222 17.46 25.44 14.02
C PRO A 222 18.96 25.26 13.81
N PRO A 223 19.55 24.13 14.25
CA PRO A 223 20.98 23.91 14.06
C PRO A 223 21.25 24.23 12.60
N GLU A 224 22.17 25.18 12.37
CA GLU A 224 22.46 25.63 11.01
C GLU A 224 22.70 24.38 10.17
N PRO A 225 21.93 24.19 9.07
CA PRO A 225 21.98 22.95 8.33
C PRO A 225 23.42 22.69 7.91
N LYS A 226 23.94 21.49 8.22
CA LYS A 226 25.33 21.15 7.90
C LYS A 226 25.52 21.27 6.38
N PRO A 227 26.52 22.03 5.89
CA PRO A 227 26.76 22.17 4.46
C PRO A 227 26.78 20.80 3.76
N LEU A 228 26.16 20.70 2.58
CA LEU A 228 26.17 19.46 1.80
C LEU A 228 27.60 19.18 1.35
N ILE A 229 28.14 18.03 1.77
CA ILE A 229 29.43 17.54 1.30
C ILE A 229 29.14 16.33 0.43
N ILE A 230 29.40 16.43 -0.87
CA ILE A 230 29.28 15.32 -1.81
C ILE A 230 30.66 14.69 -1.97
N SER A 231 30.83 13.44 -1.55
CA SER A 231 32.05 12.69 -1.83
C SER A 231 32.21 12.42 -3.32
N GLU A 232 33.46 12.22 -3.79
CA GLU A 232 33.70 11.87 -5.20
C GLU A 232 32.98 10.57 -5.63
N SER A 233 32.78 9.62 -4.70
CA SER A 233 31.99 8.40 -4.98
C SER A 233 30.50 8.70 -5.21
N GLU A 234 29.88 9.53 -4.37
CA GLU A 234 28.47 9.91 -4.52
C GLU A 234 28.27 10.75 -5.78
N LYS A 235 29.20 11.68 -6.05
CA LYS A 235 29.23 12.45 -7.29
C LYS A 235 29.28 11.54 -8.51
N GLN A 236 30.16 10.55 -8.53
CA GLN A 236 30.27 9.61 -9.66
C GLN A 236 29.00 8.76 -9.81
N ALA A 237 28.39 8.34 -8.70
CA ALA A 237 27.12 7.61 -8.70
C ALA A 237 25.98 8.47 -9.27
N ALA A 238 25.82 9.70 -8.77
CA ALA A 238 24.85 10.67 -9.26
C ALA A 238 25.02 10.98 -10.75
N MET A 239 26.25 11.23 -11.21
CA MET A 239 26.55 11.46 -12.63
C MET A 239 26.15 10.25 -13.50
N SER A 240 26.41 9.02 -13.04
CA SER A 240 26.02 7.80 -13.76
C SER A 240 24.50 7.64 -13.88
N LYS A 241 23.76 7.98 -12.81
CA LYS A 241 22.28 7.94 -12.81
C LYS A 241 21.68 9.03 -13.69
N LEU A 242 22.19 10.25 -13.59
CA LEU A 242 21.76 11.37 -14.44
C LEU A 242 22.04 11.10 -15.92
N TYR A 243 23.18 10.49 -16.24
CA TYR A 243 23.47 10.05 -17.61
C TYR A 243 22.39 9.11 -18.15
N ARG A 244 22.05 8.05 -17.40
CA ARG A 244 21.02 7.07 -17.80
C ARG A 244 19.65 7.73 -17.95
N TYR A 245 19.28 8.55 -16.98
CA TYR A 245 18.03 9.28 -17.02
C TYR A 245 17.92 10.22 -18.23
N ALA A 246 18.98 10.98 -18.53
CA ALA A 246 19.00 11.89 -19.67
C ALA A 246 18.92 11.16 -21.02
N ILE A 247 19.62 10.03 -21.19
CA ILE A 247 19.56 9.24 -22.42
C ILE A 247 18.20 8.55 -22.60
N ASP A 248 17.58 8.07 -21.52
CA ASP A 248 16.25 7.44 -21.56
C ASP A 248 15.19 8.46 -21.98
N LYS A 249 15.14 9.63 -21.31
CA LYS A 249 14.23 10.73 -21.68
C LYS A 249 14.45 11.24 -23.10
N TRP A 250 15.71 11.30 -23.55
CA TRP A 250 15.99 11.65 -24.94
C TRP A 250 15.41 10.62 -25.91
N ASN A 251 15.64 9.33 -25.67
CA ASN A 251 15.17 8.27 -26.55
C ASN A 251 13.64 8.16 -26.56
N GLU A 252 12.97 8.37 -25.42
CA GLU A 252 11.50 8.43 -25.34
C GLU A 252 10.92 9.54 -26.23
N ARG A 253 11.57 10.71 -26.26
CA ARG A 253 11.08 11.88 -27.00
C ARG A 253 11.52 11.92 -28.46
N ASN A 254 12.78 11.58 -28.73
CA ASN A 254 13.47 11.83 -30.00
C ASN A 254 13.99 10.54 -30.67
N ASN A 255 13.67 9.35 -30.14
CA ASN A 255 14.10 8.01 -30.56
C ASN A 255 15.59 7.69 -30.38
N ASN A 256 16.50 8.46 -30.99
CA ASN A 256 17.95 8.28 -30.84
C ASN A 256 18.73 9.58 -31.14
N LEU A 257 20.02 9.62 -30.81
CA LEU A 257 20.93 10.75 -31.09
C LEU A 257 21.62 10.66 -32.47
N GLY A 258 21.19 9.70 -33.29
CA GLY A 258 21.83 9.32 -34.53
C GLY A 258 23.13 8.53 -34.36
N PRO A 259 23.75 8.11 -35.48
CA PRO A 259 24.91 7.22 -35.46
C PRO A 259 26.15 7.94 -34.89
N GLY A 260 26.55 7.53 -33.69
CA GLY A 260 27.69 8.12 -32.96
C GLY A 260 27.31 9.28 -32.03
N GLY A 261 26.01 9.56 -31.85
CA GLY A 261 25.57 10.50 -30.85
C GLY A 261 25.85 10.02 -29.43
N ILE A 262 26.19 10.96 -28.53
CA ILE A 262 26.54 10.67 -27.14
C ILE A 262 25.84 11.65 -26.18
N VAL A 263 25.48 11.15 -24.99
CA VAL A 263 25.14 11.98 -23.83
C VAL A 263 26.28 11.88 -22.82
N ARG A 264 26.67 12.97 -22.18
CA ARG A 264 27.68 12.96 -21.13
C ARG A 264 27.33 13.98 -20.05
N VAL A 265 27.38 13.57 -18.79
CA VAL A 265 27.36 14.53 -17.66
C VAL A 265 28.78 15.05 -17.49
N GLU A 266 28.99 16.35 -17.71
CA GLU A 266 30.32 16.97 -17.67
C GLU A 266 30.62 17.57 -16.30
N GLU A 267 29.62 18.18 -15.67
CA GLU A 267 29.77 18.89 -14.41
C GLU A 267 28.69 18.45 -13.41
N LEU A 268 29.11 18.22 -12.17
CA LEU A 268 28.25 18.05 -10.99
C LEU A 268 29.04 18.53 -9.76
N TYR A 269 28.65 19.66 -9.17
CA TYR A 269 29.33 20.20 -7.99
C TYR A 269 28.40 21.08 -7.14
N VAL A 270 28.74 21.20 -5.85
CA VAL A 270 28.03 22.07 -4.91
C VAL A 270 28.46 23.51 -5.13
N VAL A 271 27.50 24.42 -5.32
CA VAL A 271 27.72 25.86 -5.51
C VAL A 271 27.55 26.62 -4.19
N GLU A 272 26.48 26.34 -3.45
CA GLU A 272 26.13 27.01 -2.20
C GLU A 272 25.33 26.06 -1.30
N ASP A 273 25.88 25.67 -0.16
CA ASP A 273 25.24 24.81 0.86
C ASP A 273 24.55 23.56 0.29
N TYR A 274 23.33 23.66 -0.23
CA TYR A 274 22.53 22.57 -0.83
C TYR A 274 22.24 22.73 -2.33
N LYS A 275 22.79 23.77 -2.96
CA LYS A 275 22.63 24.02 -4.38
C LYS A 275 23.68 23.26 -5.16
N VAL A 276 23.21 22.37 -6.04
CA VAL A 276 24.07 21.57 -6.91
C VAL A 276 23.89 22.05 -8.34
N HIS A 277 25.00 22.42 -8.98
CA HIS A 277 25.04 22.72 -10.40
C HIS A 277 25.33 21.45 -11.19
N PHE A 278 24.68 21.30 -12.34
CA PHE A 278 24.93 20.20 -13.26
C PHE A 278 24.98 20.68 -14.70
N LYS A 279 25.74 19.95 -15.53
CA LYS A 279 25.84 20.20 -16.97
C LYS A 279 25.89 18.89 -17.75
N ILE A 280 24.98 18.72 -18.70
CA ILE A 280 24.85 17.52 -19.53
C ILE A 280 25.02 17.92 -21.00
N LEU A 281 26.05 17.37 -21.64
CA LEU A 281 26.31 17.48 -23.07
C LEU A 281 25.47 16.46 -23.85
N PHE A 282 24.82 16.94 -24.90
CA PHE A 282 24.18 16.17 -25.94
C PHE A 282 24.94 16.40 -27.26
N HIS A 283 25.71 15.40 -27.68
CA HIS A 283 26.33 15.36 -29.01
C HIS A 283 25.41 14.60 -29.94
N HIS A 284 24.93 15.27 -30.97
CA HIS A 284 24.01 14.70 -31.94
C HIS A 284 24.66 14.60 -33.32
N VAL A 285 24.52 13.43 -33.95
CA VAL A 285 25.08 13.17 -35.28
C VAL A 285 23.94 12.86 -36.24
N PHE A 286 23.77 13.67 -37.27
CA PHE A 286 22.75 13.40 -38.29
C PHE A 286 23.34 13.31 -39.69
N VAL A 287 22.65 12.56 -40.55
CA VAL A 287 23.01 12.39 -41.95
C VAL A 287 22.08 13.28 -42.78
N THR A 288 22.66 14.22 -43.51
CA THR A 288 21.91 15.11 -44.43
C THR A 288 21.36 14.33 -45.63
N VAL A 289 20.48 14.95 -46.41
CA VAL A 289 19.99 14.37 -47.69
C VAL A 289 21.12 14.09 -48.69
N LEU A 290 22.27 14.73 -48.53
CA LEU A 290 23.49 14.52 -49.33
C LEU A 290 24.44 13.47 -48.72
N HIS A 291 23.99 12.70 -47.74
CA HIS A 291 24.80 11.70 -47.01
C HIS A 291 26.00 12.29 -46.25
N LEU A 292 26.06 13.60 -46.06
CA LEU A 292 27.06 14.25 -45.21
C LEU A 292 26.67 14.06 -43.75
N ARG A 293 27.64 13.62 -42.92
CA ARG A 293 27.50 13.60 -41.46
C ARG A 293 27.73 15.00 -40.93
N VAL A 294 26.78 15.51 -40.16
CA VAL A 294 26.88 16.78 -39.45
C VAL A 294 26.71 16.49 -37.98
N THR A 295 27.58 17.09 -37.16
CA THR A 295 27.56 16.97 -35.71
C THR A 295 27.18 18.30 -35.09
N THR A 296 26.48 18.26 -33.96
CA THR A 296 26.13 19.44 -33.18
C THR A 296 26.12 19.09 -31.71
N ASP A 297 26.70 19.99 -30.91
CA ASP A 297 26.74 19.88 -29.46
C ASP A 297 25.73 20.85 -28.87
N SER A 298 25.02 20.42 -27.84
CA SER A 298 24.10 21.26 -27.07
C SER A 298 24.12 20.83 -25.61
N TYR A 299 23.78 21.75 -24.72
CA TYR A 299 23.90 21.53 -23.28
C TYR A 299 22.55 21.69 -22.59
N MET A 300 22.34 20.85 -21.58
CA MET A 300 21.34 21.04 -20.54
C MET A 300 22.09 21.39 -19.25
N GLU A 301 21.89 22.61 -18.75
CA GLU A 301 22.65 23.14 -17.61
C GLU A 301 21.72 23.95 -16.71
N ASP A 302 21.72 23.66 -15.40
CA ASP A 302 20.97 24.40 -14.39
C ASP A 302 21.57 24.13 -12.98
N THR A 303 21.04 24.84 -11.98
CA THR A 303 21.35 24.67 -10.56
C THR A 303 20.07 24.30 -9.80
N VAL A 304 20.11 23.19 -9.07
CA VAL A 304 19.00 22.69 -8.25
C VAL A 304 19.27 22.91 -6.76
N ASP A 305 18.26 23.34 -6.02
CA ASP A 305 18.32 23.48 -4.56
C ASP A 305 17.77 22.20 -3.91
N LEU A 306 18.67 21.38 -3.36
CA LEU A 306 18.31 20.10 -2.75
C LEU A 306 17.62 20.26 -1.38
N ALA A 307 17.68 21.45 -0.76
CA ALA A 307 16.97 21.72 0.50
C ALA A 307 15.51 22.12 0.27
N ASN A 308 15.12 22.50 -0.94
CA ASN A 308 13.78 22.97 -1.26
C ASN A 308 13.30 22.47 -2.63
N LEU A 309 12.98 21.17 -2.70
CA LEU A 309 12.46 20.54 -3.92
C LEU A 309 11.16 21.16 -4.42
N ASP A 310 10.36 21.74 -3.52
CA ASP A 310 9.09 22.37 -3.91
C ASP A 310 9.28 23.61 -4.77
N SER A 311 10.42 24.31 -4.62
CA SER A 311 10.80 25.43 -5.49
C SER A 311 11.05 25.00 -6.95
N LEU A 312 11.21 23.69 -7.20
CA LEU A 312 11.50 23.11 -8.51
C LEU A 312 10.27 22.57 -9.24
N ASN A 313 9.09 22.52 -8.60
CA ASN A 313 7.88 21.88 -9.13
C ASN A 313 7.42 22.43 -10.50
N ASN A 314 7.81 23.65 -10.87
CA ASN A 314 7.40 24.32 -12.12
C ASN A 314 8.60 24.73 -12.99
N ARG A 315 9.75 24.08 -12.84
CA ARG A 315 10.97 24.39 -13.58
C ARG A 315 11.47 23.17 -14.34
N ASP A 316 11.82 23.37 -15.60
CA ASP A 316 12.44 22.35 -16.45
C ASP A 316 13.85 22.79 -16.84
N ALA A 317 14.77 21.85 -16.85
CA ALA A 317 15.99 21.98 -17.64
C ALA A 317 15.67 21.60 -19.09
N SER A 318 16.29 22.28 -20.04
CA SER A 318 16.05 22.01 -21.46
C SER A 318 17.32 21.96 -22.26
N VAL A 319 17.27 21.19 -23.36
CA VAL A 319 18.27 21.21 -24.42
C VAL A 319 17.55 21.31 -25.76
N ILE A 320 18.05 22.18 -26.63
CA ILE A 320 17.50 22.40 -27.96
C ILE A 320 18.62 22.19 -28.98
N ILE A 321 18.43 21.21 -29.85
CA ILE A 321 19.33 20.91 -30.96
C ILE A 321 18.66 21.39 -32.24
N ALA A 322 19.19 22.46 -32.83
CA ALA A 322 18.69 23.06 -34.05
C ALA A 322 19.76 22.97 -35.17
N PRO A 323 19.56 22.16 -36.22
CA PRO A 323 20.49 22.11 -37.34
C PRO A 323 20.39 23.43 -38.11
N GLU A 324 21.45 24.24 -38.08
CA GLU A 324 21.40 25.67 -38.43
C GLU A 324 20.82 26.04 -39.82
N ARG A 325 20.68 25.12 -40.79
CA ARG A 325 20.35 25.52 -42.18
C ARG A 325 19.48 24.59 -43.03
N LEU A 326 19.14 23.35 -42.61
CA LEU A 326 18.66 22.35 -43.58
C LEU A 326 17.37 21.59 -43.21
N ARG A 327 16.81 21.75 -42.01
CA ARG A 327 15.50 21.17 -41.66
C ARG A 327 14.75 22.05 -40.66
N PRO A 328 13.40 22.15 -40.73
CA PRO A 328 12.59 22.80 -39.70
C PRO A 328 12.45 21.94 -38.43
N ALA A 329 12.91 20.69 -38.44
CA ALA A 329 12.84 19.81 -37.29
C ALA A 329 13.82 20.30 -36.21
N LYS A 330 13.27 20.81 -35.10
CA LYS A 330 13.98 21.06 -33.86
C LYS A 330 13.85 19.81 -32.99
N TRP A 331 14.95 19.35 -32.43
CA TRP A 331 14.91 18.35 -31.37
C TRP A 331 15.02 19.09 -30.04
N GLU A 332 14.04 18.89 -29.20
CA GLU A 332 13.94 19.53 -27.90
C GLU A 332 13.69 18.45 -26.86
N LEU A 333 14.29 18.64 -25.69
CA LEU A 333 14.05 17.82 -24.53
C LEU A 333 13.89 18.78 -23.34
N TYR A 334 12.77 18.62 -22.62
CA TYR A 334 12.46 19.29 -21.38
C TYR A 334 12.37 18.24 -20.29
N VAL A 335 13.04 18.50 -19.17
CA VAL A 335 13.15 17.56 -18.05
C VAL A 335 12.88 18.31 -16.75
N PRO A 336 11.91 17.88 -15.94
CA PRO A 336 11.62 18.53 -14.66
C PRO A 336 12.85 18.56 -13.76
N LEU A 337 13.21 19.76 -13.27
CA LEU A 337 14.35 19.94 -12.36
C LEU A 337 14.17 19.16 -11.06
N LYS A 338 12.92 18.95 -10.63
CA LYS A 338 12.61 18.13 -9.47
C LYS A 338 13.05 16.68 -9.65
N GLU A 339 12.80 16.07 -10.81
CA GLU A 339 13.25 14.69 -11.09
C GLU A 339 14.80 14.61 -11.08
N ILE A 340 15.48 15.61 -11.63
CA ILE A 340 16.95 15.72 -11.58
C ILE A 340 17.46 15.83 -10.13
N ALA A 341 16.84 16.70 -9.33
CA ALA A 341 17.19 16.90 -7.93
C ALA A 341 16.97 15.65 -7.09
N GLU A 342 15.87 14.92 -7.30
CA GLU A 342 15.57 13.65 -6.62
C GLU A 342 16.60 12.56 -6.96
N ILE A 343 17.05 12.49 -8.22
CA ILE A 343 18.12 11.57 -8.62
C ILE A 343 19.43 11.89 -7.89
N ILE A 344 19.81 13.17 -7.81
CA ILE A 344 21.03 13.59 -7.10
C ILE A 344 20.89 13.29 -5.61
N LEU A 345 19.77 13.69 -5.00
CA LEU A 345 19.52 13.53 -3.56
C LEU A 345 19.57 12.06 -3.13
N LYS A 346 19.01 11.15 -3.95
CA LYS A 346 19.02 9.71 -3.68
C LYS A 346 20.43 9.11 -3.61
N GLU A 347 21.40 9.69 -4.31
CA GLU A 347 22.77 9.18 -4.30
C GLU A 347 23.65 9.89 -3.27
N VAL A 348 23.27 11.08 -2.81
CA VAL A 348 24.03 11.94 -1.87
C VAL A 348 23.60 11.77 -0.39
N HIS A 349 22.48 11.08 -0.12
CA HIS A 349 21.94 10.90 1.24
C HIS A 349 21.75 9.42 1.65
N ASN A 350 22.51 8.48 1.07
CA ASN A 350 22.42 7.05 1.43
C ASN A 350 23.20 6.68 2.72
N GLU A 351 23.15 7.53 3.75
CA GLU A 351 23.65 7.19 5.10
C GLU A 351 22.53 6.77 6.05
#